data_AF-L5NBQ7-F1
#
_entry.id   AF-L5NBQ7-F1
#
_cell.length_a   1.000
_cell.length_b   1.000
_cell.length_c   1.000
_cell.angle_alpha   90.00
_cell.angle_beta   90.00
_cell.angle_gamma   90.00
#
_symmetry.space_group_name_H-M   'P 1'
#
loop_
_entity.id
_entity.type
_entity.pdbx_description
1 polymer ?
#
loop_
_entity_poly.entity_id
_entity_poly.type
_entity_poly.pdbx_seq_one_letter_code
_entity_poly.pdbx_strand_id
1 'polypeptide(L)'
;MGFLDSLMNSLRLPKKEAMFRLNRKGITHTIGYLFILLALLFLPDMVATIVHMETNLTEISRGRYVVQFLVFYPLLIIFIILVGISLLAAASLLLRRVLSRKLIYQQLWKLSAYAVTLPLILSVVLKYMEVPDRYSALLFLIIFGFFMYKMIIVYPKVPAKA
;
A
#
# COMPACT_ATOMS: atom_id res chain seq x y z
N MET A 1 -3.16 10.82 16.30
CA MET A 1 -2.05 11.15 15.36
C MET A 1 -2.61 11.11 13.95
N GLY A 2 -2.49 12.20 13.18
CA GLY A 2 -3.17 12.37 11.88
C GLY A 2 -2.49 11.66 10.70
N PHE A 3 -3.11 11.77 9.52
CA PHE A 3 -2.63 11.23 8.24
C PHE A 3 -1.20 11.68 7.90
N LEU A 4 -0.92 12.99 8.01
CA LEU A 4 0.39 13.57 7.69
C LEU A 4 1.52 12.98 8.53
N ASP A 5 1.25 12.67 9.80
CA ASP A 5 2.23 12.01 10.66
C ASP A 5 2.53 10.58 10.18
N SER A 6 1.51 9.83 9.75
CA SER A 6 1.73 8.50 9.15
C SER A 6 2.51 8.61 7.84
N LEU A 7 2.19 9.59 6.98
CA LEU A 7 2.89 9.81 5.72
C LEU A 7 4.37 10.12 5.95
N MET A 8 4.67 11.10 6.81
CA MET A 8 6.04 11.52 7.11
C MET A 8 6.89 10.36 7.69
N ASN A 9 6.32 9.56 8.59
CA ASN A 9 7.03 8.39 9.12
C ASN A 9 7.18 7.28 8.06
N SER A 10 6.21 7.11 7.15
CA SER A 10 6.28 6.12 6.07
C SER A 10 7.37 6.46 5.06
N LEU A 11 7.53 7.75 4.70
CA LEU A 11 8.62 8.23 3.85
C LEU A 11 10.00 8.10 4.50
N ARG A 12 10.07 8.00 5.84
CA ARG A 12 11.32 7.80 6.60
C ARG A 12 11.69 6.33 6.77
N LEU A 13 10.90 5.38 6.27
CA LEU A 13 11.25 3.97 6.34
C LEU A 13 12.56 3.70 5.57
N PRO A 14 13.42 2.77 6.05
CA PRO A 14 13.21 1.83 7.16
C PRO A 14 13.79 2.31 8.52
N LYS A 15 13.84 3.63 8.79
CA LYS A 15 14.39 4.14 10.06
C LYS A 15 13.67 3.53 11.27
N LYS A 16 14.46 3.09 12.26
CA LYS A 16 14.00 2.37 13.48
C LYS A 16 12.89 3.11 14.22
N GLU A 17 13.08 4.40 14.48
CA GLU A 17 12.10 5.23 15.19
C GLU A 17 10.76 5.30 14.45
N ALA A 18 10.81 5.52 13.13
CA ALA A 18 9.63 5.61 12.28
C ALA A 18 8.85 4.30 12.27
N MET A 19 9.52 3.16 12.06
CA MET A 19 8.84 1.85 12.04
C MET A 19 8.19 1.51 13.39
N PHE A 20 8.85 1.78 14.53
CA PHE A 20 8.25 1.50 15.84
C PHE A 20 7.09 2.44 16.14
N ARG A 21 7.18 3.71 15.75
CA ARG A 21 6.10 4.69 15.92
C ARG A 21 4.88 4.31 15.09
N LEU A 22 5.08 3.92 13.83
CA LEU A 22 4.02 3.43 12.96
C LEU A 22 3.37 2.15 13.49
N ASN A 23 4.18 1.20 13.98
CA ASN A 23 3.69 -0.07 14.49
C ASN A 23 2.98 0.05 15.86
N ARG A 24 3.12 1.16 16.57
CA ARG A 24 2.31 1.47 17.76
C ARG A 24 0.89 1.94 17.41
N LYS A 25 0.63 2.35 16.17
CA LYS A 25 -0.71 2.77 15.74
C LYS A 25 -1.65 1.56 15.66
N GLY A 26 -2.92 1.79 15.99
CA GLY A 26 -3.99 0.80 15.83
C GLY A 26 -4.25 0.48 14.36
N ILE A 27 -4.75 -0.74 14.09
CA ILE A 27 -4.96 -1.20 12.70
C ILE A 27 -5.98 -0.32 11.95
N THR A 28 -7.00 0.19 12.63
CA THR A 28 -7.99 1.10 12.07
C THR A 28 -7.34 2.38 11.52
N HIS A 29 -6.36 2.95 12.23
CA HIS A 29 -5.62 4.10 11.73
C HIS A 29 -4.72 3.77 10.54
N THR A 30 -4.20 2.54 10.48
CA THR A 30 -3.43 2.06 9.33
C THR A 30 -4.32 1.89 8.09
N ILE A 31 -5.51 1.32 8.25
CA ILE A 31 -6.50 1.19 7.17
C ILE A 31 -6.93 2.57 6.68
N GLY A 32 -7.30 3.48 7.59
CA GLY A 32 -7.67 4.85 7.21
C GLY A 32 -6.55 5.60 6.51
N TYR A 33 -5.30 5.38 6.93
CA TYR A 33 -4.13 5.93 6.23
C TYR A 33 -4.01 5.41 4.80
N LEU A 34 -4.08 4.09 4.59
CA LEU A 34 -4.03 3.48 3.27
C LEU A 34 -5.15 4.00 2.37
N PHE A 35 -6.36 4.08 2.91
CA PHE A 35 -7.52 4.58 2.18
C PHE A 35 -7.28 6.00 1.66
N ILE A 36 -6.85 6.93 2.52
CA ILE A 36 -6.56 8.31 2.12
C ILE A 36 -5.39 8.37 1.14
N LEU A 37 -4.31 7.62 1.39
CA LEU A 37 -3.14 7.58 0.50
C LEU A 37 -3.56 7.17 -0.92
N LEU A 38 -4.35 6.10 -1.03
CA LEU A 38 -4.70 5.52 -2.31
C LEU A 38 -5.80 6.32 -3.01
N ALA A 39 -6.74 6.89 -2.26
CA ALA A 39 -7.67 7.87 -2.80
C ALA A 39 -6.91 9.03 -3.44
N LEU A 40 -5.91 9.62 -2.75
CA LEU A 40 -5.11 10.71 -3.30
C LEU A 40 -4.31 10.30 -4.55
N LEU A 41 -3.70 9.12 -4.55
CA LEU A 41 -2.90 8.64 -5.68
C LEU A 41 -3.73 8.30 -6.91
N PHE A 42 -4.95 7.78 -6.74
CA PHE A 42 -5.81 7.36 -7.85
C PHE A 42 -6.83 8.42 -8.28
N LEU A 43 -7.02 9.48 -7.51
CA LEU A 43 -7.96 10.56 -7.85
C LEU A 43 -7.70 11.16 -9.25
N PRO A 44 -6.46 11.44 -9.67
CA PRO A 44 -6.21 11.96 -11.02
C PRO A 44 -6.71 11.01 -12.12
N ASP A 45 -6.48 9.71 -11.95
CA ASP A 45 -6.92 8.69 -12.90
C ASP A 45 -8.45 8.58 -12.95
N MET A 46 -9.10 8.65 -11.78
CA MET A 46 -10.57 8.66 -11.71
C MET A 46 -11.15 9.87 -12.44
N VAL A 47 -10.59 11.07 -12.21
CA VAL A 47 -11.05 12.30 -12.88
C VAL A 47 -10.81 12.20 -14.38
N ALA A 48 -9.63 11.77 -14.81
CA ALA A 48 -9.32 11.60 -16.23
C ALA A 48 -10.29 10.63 -16.91
N THR A 49 -10.61 9.50 -16.26
CA THR A 49 -11.56 8.51 -16.77
C THR A 49 -12.96 9.09 -16.96
N ILE A 50 -13.43 9.90 -16.01
CA ILE A 50 -14.76 10.53 -16.09
C ILE A 50 -14.81 11.60 -17.19
N VAL A 51 -13.73 12.38 -17.35
CA VAL A 51 -13.65 13.48 -18.33
C VAL A 51 -13.53 12.97 -19.76
N HIS A 52 -12.72 11.94 -20.00
CA HIS A 52 -12.46 11.38 -21.33
C HIS A 52 -13.42 10.24 -21.70
N MET A 53 -14.46 10.00 -20.90
CA MET A 53 -15.42 8.94 -21.19
C MET A 53 -16.16 9.24 -22.49
N GLU A 54 -15.85 8.51 -23.55
CA GLU A 54 -16.51 8.66 -24.85
C GLU A 54 -18.02 8.43 -24.73
N THR A 55 -18.79 9.35 -25.32
CA THR A 55 -20.25 9.35 -25.34
C THR A 55 -20.87 8.24 -26.20
N ASN A 56 -20.07 7.36 -26.81
CA ASN A 56 -20.53 6.45 -27.87
C ASN A 56 -20.85 5.02 -27.42
N LEU A 57 -20.92 4.72 -26.12
CA LEU A 57 -21.26 3.39 -25.63
C LEU A 57 -22.69 3.37 -25.05
N THR A 58 -23.62 2.88 -25.89
CA THR A 58 -24.83 2.10 -25.58
C THR A 58 -25.73 2.60 -24.43
N GLU A 59 -26.96 3.07 -24.75
CA GLU A 59 -28.27 3.15 -24.02
C GLU A 59 -28.36 3.35 -22.48
N ILE A 60 -27.31 3.11 -21.72
CA ILE A 60 -27.12 3.42 -20.31
C ILE A 60 -26.87 4.92 -20.23
N SER A 61 -27.91 5.67 -19.88
CA SER A 61 -27.79 7.08 -19.51
C SER A 61 -26.52 7.30 -18.67
N ARG A 62 -25.61 8.16 -19.14
CA ARG A 62 -24.33 8.52 -18.52
C ARG A 62 -24.42 8.69 -17.00
N GLY A 63 -25.55 9.19 -16.50
CA GLY A 63 -25.83 9.30 -15.06
C GLY A 63 -25.77 7.97 -14.31
N ARG A 64 -26.29 6.88 -14.88
CA ARG A 64 -26.23 5.53 -14.28
C ARG A 64 -24.80 5.01 -14.16
N TYR A 65 -23.98 5.18 -15.20
CA TYR A 65 -22.59 4.76 -15.16
C TYR A 65 -21.79 5.56 -14.12
N VAL A 66 -21.98 6.88 -14.06
CA VAL A 66 -21.30 7.73 -13.07
C VAL A 66 -21.66 7.31 -11.65
N VAL A 67 -22.95 7.06 -11.38
CA VAL A 67 -23.40 6.59 -10.06
C VAL A 67 -22.81 5.21 -9.73
N GLN A 68 -22.84 4.27 -10.69
CA GLN A 68 -22.27 2.94 -10.52
C GLN A 68 -20.75 3.01 -10.24
N PHE A 69 -20.00 3.78 -11.04
CA PHE A 69 -18.58 3.98 -10.85
C PHE A 69 -18.28 4.62 -9.49
N LEU A 70 -19.00 5.68 -9.12
CA LEU A 70 -18.78 6.39 -7.85
C LEU A 70 -19.04 5.51 -6.62
N VAL A 71 -20.00 4.58 -6.70
CA VAL A 71 -20.34 3.68 -5.58
C VAL A 71 -19.44 2.45 -5.55
N PHE A 72 -19.31 1.72 -6.66
CA PHE A 72 -18.60 0.44 -6.67
C PHE A 72 -17.09 0.57 -6.73
N TYR A 73 -16.55 1.61 -7.40
CA TYR A 73 -15.11 1.75 -7.56
C TYR A 73 -14.37 1.94 -6.21
N PRO A 74 -14.82 2.82 -5.29
CA PRO A 74 -14.19 2.95 -3.97
C PRO A 74 -14.34 1.69 -3.11
N LEU A 75 -15.45 0.96 -3.22
CA LEU A 75 -15.63 -0.31 -2.49
C LEU A 75 -14.65 -1.37 -2.99
N LEU A 76 -14.54 -1.51 -4.31
CA LEU A 76 -13.61 -2.44 -4.94
C LEU A 76 -12.16 -2.08 -4.61
N ILE A 77 -11.81 -0.79 -4.62
CA ILE A 77 -10.45 -0.36 -4.30
C ILE A 77 -10.08 -0.72 -2.87
N ILE A 78 -10.95 -0.44 -1.89
CA ILE A 78 -10.70 -0.81 -0.48
C ILE A 78 -10.47 -2.32 -0.37
N PHE A 79 -11.30 -3.12 -1.03
CA PHE A 79 -11.17 -4.58 -1.01
C PHE A 79 -9.83 -5.04 -1.59
N ILE A 80 -9.47 -4.58 -2.80
CA ILE A 80 -8.22 -4.94 -3.47
C ILE A 80 -7.01 -4.52 -2.62
N ILE A 81 -7.07 -3.36 -1.97
CA ILE A 81 -5.99 -2.85 -1.12
C ILE A 81 -5.81 -3.75 0.10
N LEU A 82 -6.89 -4.09 0.80
CA LEU A 82 -6.82 -4.97 1.97
C LEU A 82 -6.29 -6.35 1.62
N VAL A 83 -6.73 -6.91 0.49
CA VAL A 83 -6.23 -8.19 -0.04
C VAL A 83 -4.75 -8.07 -0.40
N GLY A 84 -4.37 -7.06 -1.18
CA GLY A 84 -3.00 -6.84 -1.62
C GLY A 84 -2.01 -6.67 -0.47
N ILE A 85 -2.35 -5.86 0.55
CA ILE A 85 -1.52 -5.72 1.74
C ILE A 85 -1.45 -7.02 2.54
N SER A 86 -2.54 -7.78 2.61
CA SER A 86 -2.54 -9.08 3.30
C SER A 86 -1.63 -10.10 2.59
N LEU A 87 -1.62 -10.13 1.25
CA LEU A 87 -0.70 -10.95 0.46
C LEU A 87 0.76 -10.54 0.68
N LEU A 88 1.06 -9.24 0.64
CA LEU A 88 2.40 -8.72 0.92
C LEU A 88 2.86 -9.01 2.35
N ALA A 89 1.94 -8.92 3.32
CA ALA A 89 2.20 -9.28 4.71
C ALA A 89 2.44 -10.78 4.89
N ALA A 90 1.72 -11.63 4.14
CA ALA A 90 1.94 -13.07 4.11
C ALA A 90 3.31 -13.42 3.52
N ALA A 91 3.72 -12.78 2.42
CA ALA A 91 5.08 -12.91 1.88
C ALA A 91 6.14 -12.47 2.92
N SER A 92 5.87 -11.38 3.63
CA SER A 92 6.74 -10.88 4.70
C SER A 92 6.78 -11.81 5.91
N LEU A 93 5.74 -12.62 6.14
CA LEU A 93 5.72 -13.67 7.16
C LEU A 93 6.71 -14.78 6.80
N LEU A 94 6.80 -15.16 5.52
CA LEU A 94 7.79 -16.13 5.04
C LEU A 94 9.20 -15.58 5.26
N LEU A 95 9.45 -14.32 4.87
CA LEU A 95 10.73 -13.66 5.11
C LEU A 95 11.09 -13.62 6.60
N ARG A 96 10.12 -13.32 7.47
CA ARG A 96 10.29 -13.34 8.93
C ARG A 96 10.63 -14.73 9.46
N ARG A 97 10.07 -15.81 8.88
CA ARG A 97 10.41 -17.20 9.24
C ARG A 97 11.84 -17.54 8.86
N VAL A 98 12.25 -17.22 7.63
CA VAL A 98 13.63 -17.43 7.16
C VAL A 98 14.65 -16.68 8.02
N LEU A 99 14.31 -15.46 8.47
CA LEU A 99 15.16 -14.63 9.31
C LEU A 99 15.06 -14.94 10.82
N SER A 100 14.19 -15.87 11.23
CA SER A 100 13.95 -16.28 12.62
C SER A 100 13.70 -15.11 13.59
N ARG A 101 12.82 -14.17 13.22
CA ARG A 101 12.54 -12.95 14.02
C ARG A 101 11.24 -13.01 14.82
N LYS A 102 11.20 -12.31 15.97
CA LYS A 102 10.01 -12.21 16.84
C LYS A 102 9.06 -11.08 16.40
N LEU A 103 8.37 -11.23 15.26
CA LEU A 103 7.28 -10.31 14.86
C LEU A 103 5.99 -11.08 14.63
N ILE A 104 4.87 -10.57 15.13
CA ILE A 104 3.55 -11.16 14.87
C ILE A 104 2.98 -10.68 13.52
N TYR A 105 2.04 -11.43 12.95
CA TYR A 105 1.42 -11.09 11.66
C TYR A 105 0.80 -9.69 11.65
N GLN A 106 0.12 -9.29 12.72
CA GLN A 106 -0.46 -7.94 12.83
C GLN A 106 0.59 -6.82 12.69
N GLN A 107 1.81 -7.03 13.21
CA GLN A 107 2.90 -6.06 13.08
C GLN A 107 3.43 -6.03 11.65
N LEU A 108 3.61 -7.21 11.03
CA LEU A 108 4.02 -7.32 9.62
C LEU A 108 3.00 -6.69 8.69
N TRP A 109 1.71 -6.87 8.95
CA TRP A 109 0.63 -6.28 8.16
C TRP A 109 0.68 -4.76 8.20
N LYS A 110 0.80 -4.17 9.41
CA LYS A 110 0.93 -2.71 9.55
C LYS A 110 2.20 -2.18 8.90
N LEU A 111 3.34 -2.86 9.09
CA LEU A 111 4.59 -2.45 8.44
C LEU A 111 4.49 -2.53 6.92
N SER A 112 3.83 -3.56 6.38
CA SER A 112 3.59 -3.71 4.93
C SER A 112 2.74 -2.55 4.41
N ALA A 113 1.64 -2.23 5.10
CA ALA A 113 0.78 -1.09 4.78
C ALA A 113 1.53 0.24 4.70
N TYR A 114 2.49 0.49 5.59
CA TYR A 114 3.28 1.72 5.53
C TYR A 114 4.43 1.64 4.53
N ALA A 115 5.04 0.47 4.35
CA ALA A 115 6.16 0.26 3.44
C ALA A 115 5.78 0.42 1.97
N VAL A 116 4.53 0.15 1.60
CA VAL A 116 4.06 0.37 0.21
C VAL A 116 3.99 1.84 -0.19
N THR A 117 4.03 2.78 0.76
CA THR A 117 3.87 4.22 0.48
C THR A 117 4.84 4.73 -0.58
N LEU A 118 6.14 4.52 -0.36
CA LEU A 118 7.17 5.01 -1.27
C LEU A 118 7.12 4.32 -2.65
N PRO A 119 7.06 2.97 -2.75
CA PRO A 119 6.98 2.33 -4.05
C PRO A 119 5.67 2.63 -4.78
N LEU A 120 4.55 2.88 -4.09
CA LEU A 120 3.30 3.36 -4.73
C LEU A 120 3.46 4.76 -5.34
N ILE A 121 3.99 5.71 -4.56
CA ILE A 121 4.24 7.08 -5.05
C ILE A 121 5.17 7.03 -6.27
N LEU A 122 6.25 6.25 -6.18
CA LEU A 122 7.16 6.07 -7.30
C LEU A 122 6.45 5.44 -8.51
N SER A 123 5.61 4.43 -8.31
CA SER A 123 4.88 3.77 -9.41
C SER A 123 3.97 4.75 -10.15
N VAL A 124 3.31 5.66 -9.43
CA VAL A 124 2.50 6.73 -10.04
C VAL A 124 3.37 7.69 -10.83
N VAL A 125 4.52 8.11 -10.30
CA VAL A 125 5.47 8.97 -11.04
C VAL A 125 5.97 8.27 -12.31
N LEU A 126 6.34 6.99 -12.22
CA LEU A 126 6.80 6.19 -13.36
C LEU A 126 5.73 6.01 -14.43
N LYS A 127 4.45 5.90 -14.03
CA LYS A 127 3.31 5.87 -14.95
C LYS A 127 3.24 7.15 -15.81
N TYR A 128 3.42 8.32 -15.20
CA TYR A 128 3.45 9.59 -15.93
C TYR A 128 4.69 9.76 -16.81
N MET A 129 5.76 9.01 -16.55
CA MET A 129 6.95 8.93 -17.41
C MET A 129 6.83 7.86 -18.49
N GLU A 130 5.63 7.26 -18.66
CA GLU A 130 5.35 6.21 -19.65
C GLU A 130 6.26 4.97 -19.52
N VAL A 131 6.78 4.72 -18.31
CA VAL A 131 7.59 3.54 -18.04
C VAL A 131 6.69 2.30 -18.07
N PRO A 132 7.06 1.23 -18.82
CA PRO A 132 6.22 0.04 -18.91
C PRO A 132 5.90 -0.58 -17.55
N ASP A 133 4.66 -1.00 -17.36
CA ASP A 133 4.13 -1.52 -16.09
C ASP A 133 4.98 -2.63 -15.47
N ARG A 134 5.55 -3.51 -16.31
CA ARG A 134 6.44 -4.60 -15.86
C ARG A 134 7.65 -4.10 -15.08
N TYR A 135 8.24 -2.98 -15.50
CA TYR A 135 9.42 -2.42 -14.85
C TYR A 135 9.03 -1.67 -13.58
N SER A 136 7.91 -0.95 -13.61
CA SER A 136 7.34 -0.29 -12.43
C SER A 136 7.00 -1.32 -11.34
N ALA A 137 6.34 -2.42 -11.70
CA ALA A 137 6.02 -3.52 -10.80
C ALA A 137 7.27 -4.21 -10.22
N LEU A 138 8.32 -4.41 -11.03
CA LEU A 138 9.58 -4.96 -10.55
C LEU A 138 10.25 -4.03 -9.54
N LEU A 139 10.34 -2.74 -9.84
CA LEU A 139 10.89 -1.74 -8.92
C LEU A 139 10.08 -1.66 -7.63
N PHE A 140 8.76 -1.72 -7.72
CA PHE A 140 7.87 -1.78 -6.56
C PHE A 140 8.25 -2.92 -5.63
N LEU A 141 8.37 -4.15 -6.17
CA LEU A 141 8.69 -5.34 -5.39
C LEU A 141 10.09 -5.28 -4.79
N ILE A 142 11.07 -4.76 -5.53
CA ILE A 142 12.45 -4.58 -5.05
C ILE A 142 12.48 -3.62 -3.86
N ILE A 143 11.87 -2.44 -3.99
CA ILE A 143 11.86 -1.42 -2.93
C ILE A 143 11.10 -1.95 -1.71
N PHE A 144 9.92 -2.54 -1.92
CA PHE A 144 9.14 -3.13 -0.84
C PHE A 144 9.91 -4.24 -0.12
N GLY A 145 10.49 -5.17 -0.86
CA GLY A 145 11.28 -6.28 -0.32
C GLY A 145 12.49 -5.80 0.47
N PHE A 146 13.21 -4.79 -0.05
CA PHE A 146 14.32 -4.15 0.65
C PHE A 146 13.88 -3.52 1.98
N PHE A 147 12.76 -2.78 1.98
CA PHE A 147 12.20 -2.19 3.20
C PHE A 147 11.80 -3.25 4.21
N MET A 148 11.07 -4.29 3.78
CA MET A 148 10.64 -5.37 4.67
C MET A 148 11.84 -6.10 5.25
N TYR A 149 12.85 -6.42 4.45
CA TYR A 149 14.10 -7.01 4.93
C TYR A 149 14.75 -6.15 6.01
N LYS A 150 15.01 -4.87 5.73
CA LYS A 150 15.67 -3.94 6.66
C LYS A 150 14.87 -3.74 7.95
N MET A 151 13.54 -3.70 7.88
CA MET A 151 12.70 -3.55 9.07
C MET A 151 12.63 -4.83 9.91
N ILE A 152 12.53 -6.01 9.28
CA ILE A 152 12.41 -7.28 10.01
C ILE A 152 13.68 -7.59 10.80
N ILE A 153 14.88 -7.33 10.26
CA ILE A 153 16.14 -7.64 10.94
C ILE A 153 16.38 -6.83 12.22
N VAL A 154 15.70 -5.69 12.38
CA VAL A 154 15.79 -4.83 13.57
C VAL A 154 15.18 -5.49 14.81
N TYR A 155 14.24 -6.41 14.62
CA TYR A 155 13.62 -7.13 15.73
C TYR A 155 14.51 -8.27 16.25
N PRO A 156 14.37 -8.63 17.54
CA PRO A 156 15.17 -9.68 18.15
C PRO A 156 14.92 -11.04 17.49
N LYS A 157 15.96 -11.88 17.48
CA LYS A 157 15.87 -13.28 17.03
C LYS A 157 15.05 -14.10 18.03
N VAL A 158 14.37 -15.13 17.52
CA VAL A 158 13.79 -16.17 18.37
C VAL A 158 14.96 -16.98 18.96
N PRO A 159 15.05 -17.16 20.30
CA PRO A 159 16.08 -18.01 20.88
C PRO A 159 15.92 -19.43 20.32
N ALA A 160 17.04 -20.05 19.93
CA ALA A 160 17.02 -21.48 19.61
C ALA A 160 16.53 -22.21 20.87
N LYS A 161 15.56 -23.12 20.70
CA LYS A 161 15.23 -24.05 21.78
C LYS A 161 16.51 -24.87 22.05
N ALA A 162 17.08 -24.71 23.24
CA ALA A 162 18.15 -25.56 23.75
C ALA A 162 17.62 -26.97 24.00
#